data_AF-A0A6J5WUH4-F1
#
_entry.id   AF-A0A6J5WUH4-F1
#
_cell.length_a   1.000
_cell.length_b   1.000
_cell.length_c   1.000
_cell.angle_alpha   90.00
_cell.angle_beta   90.00
_cell.angle_gamma   90.00
#
_symmetry.space_group_name_H-M   'P 1'
#
loop_
_entity.id
_entity.type
_entity.pdbx_description
1 polymer ?
#
loop_
_entity_poly.entity_id
_entity_poly.type
_entity_poly.pdbx_seq_one_letter_code
_entity_poly.pdbx_strand_id
1 'polypeptide(L)'
;MAGGSAAKKLIQIDIISDTVCPWCFVGKKNLDKALEASRDRYDFEVRWHPFQLNPNAPKEGVDKKRYYEEKFGSGMSGRMESRMSEGHEKQHELVGELFLGYFTQEKYIGDREFLLESARKIGVEGAAEFLEDPNNGLNEVNEELKKYTKDINGVPHFLINNGKQELSGGQPPEVFLRAFEAATK
;
A
#
# COMPACT_ATOMS: atom_id res chain seq x y z
N MET A 1 -14.69 -39.19 9.56
CA MET A 1 -14.29 -38.57 8.29
C MET A 1 -13.62 -37.25 8.61
N ALA A 2 -12.28 -37.22 8.62
CA ALA A 2 -11.52 -35.98 8.79
C ALA A 2 -11.05 -35.57 7.39
N GLY A 3 -11.70 -34.57 6.79
CA GLY A 3 -11.25 -33.99 5.53
C GLY A 3 -9.94 -33.25 5.80
N GLY A 4 -8.82 -33.82 5.36
CA GLY A 4 -7.54 -33.12 5.37
C GLY A 4 -7.64 -31.90 4.45
N SER A 5 -7.60 -30.71 5.03
CA SER A 5 -7.35 -29.49 4.25
C SER A 5 -6.01 -29.68 3.55
N ALA A 6 -6.01 -29.68 2.21
CA ALA A 6 -4.76 -29.56 1.45
C ALA A 6 -4.05 -28.28 1.92
N ALA A 7 -2.73 -28.33 2.06
CA ALA A 7 -1.96 -27.14 2.41
C ALA A 7 -2.15 -26.09 1.32
N LYS A 8 -2.51 -24.86 1.72
CA LYS A 8 -2.66 -23.74 0.79
C LYS A 8 -1.31 -23.37 0.20
N LYS A 9 -1.31 -22.83 -1.02
CA LYS A 9 -0.07 -22.33 -1.62
C LYS A 9 0.23 -20.94 -1.08
N LEU A 10 1.48 -20.69 -0.70
CA LEU A 10 1.94 -19.36 -0.30
C LEU A 10 2.16 -18.48 -1.53
N ILE A 11 1.66 -17.23 -1.47
CA ILE A 11 1.89 -16.19 -2.47
C ILE A 11 2.57 -15.00 -1.78
N GLN A 12 3.74 -14.62 -2.29
CA GLN A 12 4.43 -13.40 -1.85
C GLN A 12 3.98 -12.23 -2.72
N ILE A 13 3.69 -11.07 -2.12
CA ILE A 13 3.26 -9.86 -2.82
C ILE A 13 4.08 -8.68 -2.32
N ASP A 14 4.98 -8.19 -3.18
CA ASP A 14 5.70 -6.94 -2.95
C ASP A 14 4.91 -5.78 -3.58
N ILE A 15 4.59 -4.76 -2.79
CA ILE A 15 3.76 -3.61 -3.18
C ILE A 15 4.60 -2.35 -3.11
N ILE A 16 4.88 -1.75 -4.26
CA ILE A 16 5.56 -0.45 -4.34
C ILE A 16 4.49 0.65 -4.34
N SER A 17 4.53 1.51 -3.33
CA SER A 17 3.43 2.43 -3.02
C SER A 17 3.89 3.74 -2.40
N ASP A 18 3.08 4.78 -2.62
CA ASP A 18 3.19 6.05 -1.91
C ASP A 18 1.89 6.33 -1.16
N THR A 19 1.99 6.69 0.12
CA THR A 19 0.87 7.03 1.01
C THR A 19 0.02 8.20 0.51
N VAL A 20 0.58 9.11 -0.30
CA VAL A 20 -0.18 10.22 -0.90
C VAL A 20 -0.80 9.86 -2.26
N CYS A 21 -0.51 8.68 -2.82
CA CYS A 21 -1.05 8.25 -4.10
C CYS A 21 -2.48 7.71 -3.93
N PRO A 22 -3.49 8.35 -4.56
CA PRO A 22 -4.87 7.90 -4.43
C PRO A 22 -5.10 6.52 -5.07
N TRP A 23 -4.39 6.22 -6.15
CA TRP A 23 -4.46 4.90 -6.80
C TRP A 23 -3.85 3.80 -5.93
N CYS A 24 -2.90 4.13 -5.04
CA CYS A 24 -2.36 3.14 -4.11
C CYS A 24 -3.42 2.74 -3.08
N PHE A 25 -4.21 3.70 -2.61
CA PHE A 25 -5.35 3.41 -1.74
C PHE A 25 -6.41 2.54 -2.45
N VAL A 26 -6.79 2.89 -3.68
CA VAL A 26 -7.73 2.08 -4.49
C VAL A 26 -7.17 0.68 -4.75
N GLY A 27 -5.89 0.60 -5.13
CA GLY A 27 -5.19 -0.65 -5.38
C GLY A 27 -5.15 -1.55 -4.15
N LYS A 28 -4.85 -0.99 -2.97
CA LYS A 28 -4.95 -1.71 -1.69
C LYS A 28 -6.36 -2.28 -1.49
N LYS A 29 -7.42 -1.47 -1.63
CA LYS A 29 -8.79 -1.94 -1.42
C LYS A 29 -9.23 -3.01 -2.42
N ASN A 30 -8.72 -2.99 -3.64
CA ASN A 30 -8.99 -4.05 -4.61
C ASN A 30 -8.17 -5.32 -4.31
N LEU A 31 -6.94 -5.17 -3.82
CA LEU A 31 -6.13 -6.27 -3.33
C LEU A 31 -6.78 -6.94 -2.12
N ASP A 32 -7.19 -6.17 -1.09
CA ASP A 32 -7.85 -6.67 0.13
C ASP A 32 -9.03 -7.61 -0.22
N LYS A 33 -9.84 -7.21 -1.21
CA LYS A 33 -10.95 -8.04 -1.72
C LYS A 33 -10.50 -9.33 -2.39
N ALA A 34 -9.42 -9.29 -3.16
CA ALA A 34 -8.88 -10.47 -3.83
C ALA A 34 -8.25 -11.45 -2.81
N LEU A 35 -7.55 -10.92 -1.79
CA LEU A 35 -7.00 -11.71 -0.68
C LEU A 35 -8.13 -12.45 0.04
N GLU A 36 -9.16 -11.74 0.48
CA GLU A 36 -10.32 -12.32 1.18
C GLU A 36 -11.05 -13.35 0.30
N ALA A 37 -11.28 -13.04 -0.97
CA ALA A 37 -11.98 -13.92 -1.91
C ALA A 37 -11.22 -15.22 -2.26
N SER A 38 -9.92 -15.31 -1.93
CA SER A 38 -9.08 -16.47 -2.26
C SER A 38 -8.34 -17.06 -1.06
N ARG A 39 -8.73 -16.64 0.15
CA ARG A 39 -8.13 -17.08 1.42
C ARG A 39 -8.28 -18.56 1.70
N ASP A 40 -9.22 -19.26 1.06
CA ASP A 40 -9.39 -20.70 1.17
C ASP A 40 -8.35 -21.48 0.35
N ARG A 41 -7.76 -20.84 -0.65
CA ARG A 41 -6.82 -21.45 -1.61
C ARG A 41 -5.36 -21.07 -1.37
N TYR A 42 -5.13 -19.85 -0.90
CA TYR A 42 -3.79 -19.28 -0.77
C TYR A 42 -3.55 -18.73 0.63
N ASP A 43 -2.30 -18.81 1.07
CA ASP A 43 -1.76 -17.99 2.14
C ASP A 43 -0.95 -16.86 1.51
N PHE A 44 -0.85 -15.71 2.19
CA PHE A 44 -0.22 -14.52 1.64
C PHE A 44 0.86 -13.96 2.57
N GLU A 45 1.98 -13.56 1.99
CA GLU A 45 2.99 -12.71 2.62
C GLU A 45 3.00 -11.40 1.85
N VAL A 46 2.60 -10.30 2.50
CA VAL A 46 2.56 -8.98 1.87
C VAL A 46 3.74 -8.17 2.37
N ARG A 47 4.39 -7.42 1.47
CA ARG A 47 5.50 -6.52 1.82
C ARG A 47 5.32 -5.20 1.10
N TRP A 48 5.39 -4.11 1.84
CA TRP A 48 5.28 -2.76 1.30
C TRP A 48 6.66 -2.15 1.13
N HIS A 49 6.89 -1.55 -0.03
CA HIS A 49 8.11 -0.84 -0.41
C HIS A 49 7.78 0.61 -0.72
N PRO A 50 8.61 1.56 -0.28
CA PRO A 50 8.38 2.98 -0.46
C PRO A 50 8.50 3.39 -1.93
N PHE A 51 7.71 4.40 -2.31
CA PHE A 51 7.87 5.20 -3.51
C PHE A 51 7.62 6.66 -3.15
N GLN A 52 8.28 7.58 -3.85
CA GLN A 52 8.04 9.02 -3.68
C GLN A 52 7.53 9.63 -4.98
N LEU A 53 6.23 9.93 -5.02
CA LEU A 53 5.57 10.60 -6.13
C LEU A 53 6.05 12.05 -6.31
N ASN A 54 6.49 12.69 -5.23
CA ASN A 54 7.12 14.00 -5.24
C ASN A 54 8.13 14.12 -4.08
N PRO A 55 9.41 13.77 -4.32
CA PRO A 55 10.46 13.89 -3.30
C PRO A 55 10.69 15.32 -2.80
N ASN A 56 10.30 16.33 -3.58
CA ASN A 56 10.54 17.75 -3.31
C ASN A 56 9.30 18.47 -2.78
N ALA A 57 8.33 17.74 -2.23
CA ALA A 57 7.11 18.35 -1.69
C ALA A 57 7.44 19.29 -0.50
N PRO A 58 6.88 20.52 -0.48
CA PRO A 58 7.09 21.45 0.63
C PRO A 58 6.39 20.97 1.90
N LYS A 59 6.93 21.36 3.08
CA LYS A 59 6.37 20.96 4.39
C LYS A 59 5.01 21.60 4.65
N GLU A 60 4.79 22.77 4.09
CA GLU A 60 3.55 23.55 4.19
C GLU A 60 2.41 22.92 3.37
N GLY A 61 2.70 21.89 2.58
CA GLY A 61 1.76 21.21 1.72
C GLY A 61 1.54 21.94 0.39
N VAL A 62 0.71 21.34 -0.46
CA VAL A 62 0.30 21.89 -1.74
C VAL A 62 -1.21 21.79 -1.88
N ASP A 63 -1.82 22.66 -2.70
CA ASP A 63 -3.22 22.51 -3.06
C ASP A 63 -3.41 21.16 -3.79
N LYS A 64 -4.12 20.24 -3.14
CA LYS A 64 -4.28 18.85 -3.59
C LYS A 64 -5.04 18.77 -4.92
N LYS A 65 -6.08 19.58 -5.09
CA LYS A 65 -6.90 19.58 -6.30
C LYS A 65 -6.07 20.04 -7.48
N ARG A 66 -5.37 21.17 -7.33
CA ARG A 66 -4.47 21.71 -8.35
C ARG A 66 -3.35 20.73 -8.66
N TYR A 67 -2.70 20.17 -7.64
CA TYR A 67 -1.63 19.18 -7.82
C TYR A 67 -2.12 17.96 -8.61
N TYR A 68 -3.33 17.46 -8.35
CA TYR A 68 -3.91 16.33 -9.08
C TYR A 68 -4.33 16.68 -10.50
N GLU A 69 -4.87 17.87 -10.72
CA GLU A 69 -5.20 18.34 -12.07
C GLU A 69 -3.95 18.49 -12.93
N GLU A 70 -2.88 19.07 -12.38
CA GLU A 70 -1.59 19.21 -13.05
C GLU A 70 -0.93 17.86 -13.33
N LYS A 71 -1.04 16.91 -12.40
CA LYS A 71 -0.36 15.60 -12.49
C LYS A 71 -1.14 14.54 -13.28
N PHE A 72 -2.46 14.51 -13.17
CA PHE A 72 -3.31 13.42 -13.65
C PHE A 72 -4.40 13.87 -14.62
N GLY A 73 -4.58 15.18 -14.83
CA GLY A 73 -5.63 15.74 -15.67
C GLY A 73 -7.01 15.81 -14.99
N SER A 74 -7.88 16.68 -15.52
CA SER A 74 -9.14 17.12 -14.91
C SER A 74 -10.26 16.06 -14.82
N GLY A 75 -10.08 14.86 -15.38
CA GLY A 75 -11.11 13.81 -15.44
C GLY A 75 -10.98 12.68 -14.42
N MET A 76 -9.86 12.59 -13.69
CA MET A 76 -9.56 11.41 -12.85
C MET A 76 -9.92 11.54 -11.37
N SER A 77 -10.21 12.76 -10.89
CA SER A 77 -10.45 13.07 -9.47
C SER A 77 -11.82 12.59 -8.93
N GLY A 78 -12.85 12.51 -9.78
CA GLY A 78 -14.24 12.27 -9.34
C GLY A 78 -14.67 10.81 -9.07
N ARG A 79 -13.80 9.81 -9.29
CA ARG A 79 -14.17 8.38 -9.13
C ARG A 79 -13.75 7.73 -7.80
N MET A 80 -13.23 8.53 -6.86
CA MET A 80 -12.43 8.03 -5.72
C MET A 80 -13.26 7.55 -4.50
N GLU A 81 -14.54 7.88 -4.39
CA GLU A 81 -15.21 7.93 -3.07
C GLU A 81 -15.96 6.66 -2.60
N SER A 82 -15.94 5.54 -3.33
CA SER A 82 -16.97 4.49 -3.14
C SER A 82 -16.52 3.08 -2.72
N ARG A 83 -15.33 2.86 -2.14
CA ARG A 83 -14.94 1.48 -1.74
C ARG A 83 -14.16 1.45 -0.42
N MET A 84 -14.77 1.00 0.68
CA MET A 84 -14.14 0.77 1.99
C MET A 84 -14.49 -0.59 2.61
N SER A 85 -13.50 -1.39 2.98
CA SER A 85 -13.43 -2.39 4.08
C SER A 85 -12.05 -3.09 4.07
N GLU A 86 -11.70 -3.84 5.14
CA GLU A 86 -10.38 -4.05 5.77
C GLU A 86 -9.58 -5.32 5.35
N GLY A 87 -8.31 -5.43 5.82
CA GLY A 87 -7.40 -6.59 5.72
C GLY A 87 -6.10 -6.44 6.56
N HIS A 88 -5.52 -7.57 7.02
CA HIS A 88 -4.53 -7.78 8.11
C HIS A 88 -3.02 -7.72 7.74
N GLU A 89 -2.15 -7.77 8.78
CA GLU A 89 -0.67 -7.64 8.90
C GLU A 89 -0.29 -6.23 9.35
N LYS A 90 0.52 -6.06 10.41
CA LYS A 90 0.78 -4.73 11.00
C LYS A 90 1.26 -3.67 9.99
N GLN A 91 2.11 -4.03 9.02
CA GLN A 91 2.54 -3.11 7.96
C GLN A 91 1.37 -2.78 7.02
N HIS A 92 0.65 -3.79 6.55
CA HIS A 92 -0.53 -3.64 5.71
C HIS A 92 -1.70 -2.87 6.37
N GLU A 93 -1.91 -3.05 7.68
CA GLU A 93 -2.86 -2.31 8.52
C GLU A 93 -2.41 -0.86 8.70
N LEU A 94 -1.13 -0.61 9.01
CA LEU A 94 -0.59 0.74 9.17
C LEU A 94 -0.78 1.57 7.91
N VAL A 95 -0.44 1.00 6.75
CA VAL A 95 -0.64 1.65 5.45
C VAL A 95 -2.12 1.97 5.22
N GLY A 96 -3.03 1.09 5.65
CA GLY A 96 -4.46 1.34 5.63
C GLY A 96 -4.88 2.56 6.47
N GLU A 97 -4.36 2.67 7.70
CA GLU A 97 -4.62 3.81 8.60
C GLU A 97 -4.08 5.12 8.04
N LEU A 98 -2.85 5.11 7.51
CA LEU A 98 -2.25 6.29 6.89
C LEU A 98 -3.06 6.77 5.67
N PHE A 99 -3.53 5.84 4.84
CA PHE A 99 -4.42 6.19 3.73
C PHE A 99 -5.74 6.80 4.21
N LEU A 100 -6.38 6.21 5.22
CA LEU A 100 -7.63 6.74 5.77
C LEU A 100 -7.43 8.14 6.35
N GLY A 101 -6.37 8.35 7.12
CA GLY A 101 -6.01 9.66 7.66
C GLY A 101 -5.85 10.71 6.56
N TYR A 102 -5.06 10.40 5.53
CA TYR A 102 -4.77 11.34 4.45
C TYR A 102 -5.95 11.62 3.53
N PHE A 103 -6.71 10.58 3.15
CA PHE A 103 -7.75 10.70 2.13
C PHE A 103 -9.14 11.02 2.68
N THR A 104 -9.44 10.65 3.93
CA THR A 104 -10.80 10.74 4.47
C THR A 104 -10.93 11.63 5.69
N GLN A 105 -9.81 11.96 6.35
CA GLN A 105 -9.79 12.72 7.61
C GLN A 105 -8.93 13.98 7.55
N GLU A 106 -8.40 14.32 6.37
CA GLU A 106 -7.54 15.49 6.14
C GLU A 106 -6.34 15.59 7.10
N LYS A 107 -5.82 14.43 7.54
CA LYS A 107 -4.66 14.36 8.44
C LYS A 107 -3.37 14.63 7.67
N TYR A 108 -2.46 15.35 8.31
CA TYR A 108 -1.08 15.48 7.84
C TYR A 108 -0.28 14.23 8.21
N ILE A 109 0.14 13.45 7.21
CA ILE A 109 0.87 12.18 7.40
C ILE A 109 2.32 12.37 7.91
N GLY A 110 2.82 13.61 7.96
CA GLY A 110 4.08 13.94 8.62
C GLY A 110 3.90 14.38 10.08
N ASP A 111 2.67 14.43 10.60
CA ASP A 111 2.39 14.81 11.97
C ASP A 111 2.76 13.68 12.94
N ARG A 112 3.61 13.99 13.93
CA ARG A 112 4.10 13.02 14.90
C ARG A 112 2.96 12.42 15.71
N GLU A 113 2.00 13.22 16.16
CA GLU A 113 0.91 12.72 17.01
C GLU A 113 0.03 11.73 16.24
N PHE A 114 -0.30 12.04 14.99
CA PHE A 114 -1.03 11.16 14.09
C PHE A 114 -0.29 9.86 13.78
N LEU A 115 1.03 9.91 13.56
CA LEU A 115 1.85 8.71 13.36
C LEU A 115 1.83 7.80 14.59
N LEU A 116 1.94 8.38 15.79
CA LEU A 116 1.86 7.63 17.05
C LEU A 116 0.46 7.08 17.33
N GLU A 117 -0.59 7.84 17.02
CA GLU A 117 -1.98 7.37 17.10
C GLU A 117 -2.20 6.17 16.19
N SER A 118 -1.76 6.26 14.94
CA SER A 118 -1.86 5.18 13.95
C SER A 118 -1.10 3.94 14.41
N ALA A 119 0.14 4.11 14.88
CA ALA A 119 0.97 3.02 15.42
C ALA A 119 0.31 2.34 16.62
N ARG A 120 -0.21 3.12 17.59
CA ARG A 120 -0.93 2.56 18.76
C ARG A 120 -2.18 1.78 18.36
N LYS A 121 -2.96 2.31 17.41
CA LYS A 121 -4.21 1.71 16.97
C LYS A 121 -4.02 0.28 16.45
N ILE A 122 -2.91 0.02 15.77
CA ILE A 122 -2.57 -1.29 15.19
C ILE A 122 -1.58 -2.11 16.05
N GLY A 123 -1.22 -1.60 17.24
CA GLY A 123 -0.32 -2.26 18.18
C GLY A 123 1.15 -2.34 17.72
N VAL A 124 1.67 -1.32 17.04
CA VAL A 124 3.12 -1.16 16.84
C VAL A 124 3.74 -0.60 18.12
N GLU A 125 4.64 -1.37 18.72
CA GLU A 125 5.41 -0.99 19.90
C GLU A 125 6.69 -0.26 19.50
N GLY A 126 7.24 0.58 20.38
CA GLY A 126 8.50 1.29 20.14
C GLY A 126 8.42 2.47 19.16
N ALA A 127 7.24 2.81 18.66
CA ALA A 127 7.06 3.88 17.67
C ALA A 127 7.42 5.27 18.22
N ALA A 128 7.20 5.51 19.52
CA ALA A 128 7.52 6.79 20.16
C ALA A 128 9.02 7.04 20.17
N GLU A 129 9.77 6.06 20.66
CA GLU A 129 11.22 6.03 20.75
C GLU A 129 11.85 6.05 19.35
N PHE A 130 11.33 5.25 18.43
CA PHE A 130 11.82 5.21 17.05
C PHE A 130 11.72 6.58 16.37
N LEU A 131 10.61 7.30 16.56
CA LEU A 131 10.40 8.59 15.92
C LEU A 131 11.09 9.76 16.66
N GLU A 132 11.85 9.53 17.74
CA GLU A 132 12.63 10.59 18.40
C GLU A 132 13.77 11.11 17.52
N ASP A 133 14.46 10.21 16.80
CA ASP A 133 15.41 10.59 15.76
C ASP A 133 14.69 10.60 14.39
N PRO A 134 14.58 11.76 13.72
CA PRO A 134 13.96 11.84 12.40
C PRO A 134 14.72 11.06 11.31
N ASN A 135 15.94 10.59 11.58
CA ASN A 135 16.75 9.78 10.65
C ASN A 135 16.60 8.27 10.86
N ASN A 136 15.90 7.82 11.90
CA ASN A 136 15.65 6.39 12.10
C ASN A 136 14.86 5.82 10.91
N GLY A 137 15.36 4.72 10.33
CA GLY A 137 14.78 4.09 9.14
C GLY A 137 15.11 4.78 7.81
N LEU A 138 15.80 5.94 7.82
CA LEU A 138 16.06 6.71 6.60
C LEU A 138 16.99 5.96 5.62
N ASN A 139 17.99 5.24 6.14
CA ASN A 139 18.91 4.48 5.29
C ASN A 139 18.19 3.33 4.61
N GLU A 140 17.39 2.58 5.38
CA GLU A 140 16.59 1.46 4.92
C GLU A 140 15.59 1.89 3.85
N VAL A 141 14.86 2.99 4.08
CA VAL A 141 13.94 3.57 3.09
C VAL A 141 14.69 3.98 1.82
N ASN A 142 15.86 4.60 1.93
CA ASN A 142 16.67 5.00 0.77
C ASN A 142 17.23 3.81 -0.01
N GLU A 143 17.60 2.73 0.67
CA GLU A 143 18.04 1.48 0.04
C GLU A 143 16.88 0.80 -0.70
N GLU A 144 15.70 0.74 -0.09
CA GLU A 144 14.50 0.19 -0.73
C GLU A 144 14.07 1.03 -1.94
N LEU A 145 14.08 2.37 -1.83
CA LEU A 145 13.82 3.25 -2.99
C LEU A 145 14.76 2.92 -4.15
N LYS A 146 16.07 2.83 -3.91
CA LYS A 146 17.06 2.47 -4.94
C LYS A 146 16.80 1.08 -5.54
N LYS A 147 16.41 0.12 -4.70
CA LYS A 147 16.23 -1.28 -5.09
C LYS A 147 14.95 -1.49 -5.90
N TYR A 148 13.83 -0.92 -5.45
CA TYR A 148 12.50 -1.25 -5.96
C TYR A 148 11.95 -0.25 -6.97
N THR A 149 12.43 1.00 -7.01
CA THR A 149 11.79 2.03 -7.86
C THR A 149 12.51 2.31 -9.17
N LYS A 150 13.69 1.71 -9.41
CA LYS A 150 14.55 2.04 -10.57
C LYS A 150 13.82 1.94 -11.92
N ASP A 151 12.98 0.92 -12.08
CA ASP A 151 12.26 0.63 -13.32
C ASP A 151 10.75 0.92 -13.20
N ILE A 152 10.32 1.54 -12.10
CA ILE A 152 8.92 1.84 -11.80
C ILE A 152 8.64 3.32 -12.03
N ASN A 153 7.80 3.61 -13.02
CA ASN A 153 7.41 4.97 -13.39
C ASN A 153 6.06 5.42 -12.80
N GLY A 154 5.40 4.55 -12.02
CA GLY A 154 4.11 4.85 -11.43
C GLY A 154 3.67 3.80 -10.40
N VAL A 155 2.85 4.24 -9.44
CA VAL A 155 2.37 3.43 -8.32
C VAL A 155 0.84 3.48 -8.22
N PRO A 156 0.18 2.41 -7.70
CA PRO A 156 0.78 1.23 -7.08
C PRO A 156 1.33 0.28 -8.13
N HIS A 157 2.39 -0.44 -7.75
CA HIS A 157 2.96 -1.51 -8.55
C HIS A 157 3.07 -2.76 -7.68
N PHE A 158 2.66 -3.92 -8.20
CA PHE A 158 2.59 -5.17 -7.47
C PHE A 158 3.46 -6.22 -8.15
N LEU A 159 4.39 -6.80 -7.42
CA LEU A 159 5.19 -7.94 -7.84
C LEU A 159 4.70 -9.17 -7.08
N ILE A 160 4.20 -10.17 -7.80
CA ILE A 160 3.63 -11.38 -7.20
C ILE A 160 4.61 -12.54 -7.44
N ASN A 161 4.96 -13.25 -6.36
CA ASN A 161 5.96 -14.31 -6.33
C ASN A 161 7.29 -13.89 -6.97
N ASN A 162 7.91 -12.83 -6.43
CA ASN A 162 9.18 -12.29 -6.91
C ASN A 162 9.17 -11.92 -8.41
N GLY A 163 8.08 -11.29 -8.88
CA GLY A 163 7.94 -10.81 -10.26
C GLY A 163 7.46 -11.86 -11.26
N LYS A 164 7.04 -13.06 -10.83
CA LYS A 164 6.37 -14.01 -11.74
C LYS A 164 5.14 -13.41 -12.41
N GLN A 165 4.43 -12.54 -11.71
CA GLN A 165 3.40 -11.67 -12.27
C GLN A 165 3.63 -10.25 -11.78
N GLU A 166 3.39 -9.28 -12.67
CA GLU A 166 3.52 -7.86 -12.38
C GLU A 166 2.22 -7.15 -12.75
N LEU A 167 1.73 -6.30 -11.84
CA LEU A 167 0.53 -5.50 -12.06
C LEU A 167 0.84 -4.04 -11.77
N SER A 168 0.39 -3.15 -12.64
CA SER A 168 0.54 -1.70 -12.49
C SER A 168 -0.81 -1.01 -12.38
N GLY A 169 -0.92 -0.08 -11.44
CA GLY A 169 -2.14 0.70 -11.16
C GLY A 169 -3.13 0.00 -10.25
N GLY A 170 -4.20 0.72 -9.87
CA GLY A 170 -5.27 0.22 -9.00
C GLY A 170 -6.20 -0.80 -9.67
N GLN A 171 -5.63 -1.91 -10.14
CA GLN A 171 -6.32 -2.98 -10.87
C GLN A 171 -7.54 -3.51 -10.10
N PRO A 172 -8.60 -3.99 -10.79
CA PRO A 172 -9.77 -4.55 -10.13
C PRO A 172 -9.46 -5.94 -9.52
N PRO A 173 -10.23 -6.42 -8.52
CA PRO A 173 -9.96 -7.67 -7.81
C PRO A 173 -9.79 -8.90 -8.72
N GLU A 174 -10.53 -8.96 -9.83
CA GLU A 174 -10.50 -10.09 -10.77
C GLU A 174 -9.17 -10.20 -11.52
N VAL A 175 -8.42 -9.10 -11.64
CA VAL A 175 -7.06 -9.13 -12.21
C VAL A 175 -6.08 -9.73 -11.19
N PHE A 176 -6.19 -9.37 -9.91
CA PHE A 176 -5.38 -9.98 -8.85
C PHE A 176 -5.63 -11.49 -8.73
N LEU A 177 -6.90 -11.93 -8.75
CA LEU A 177 -7.25 -13.35 -8.68
C LEU A 177 -6.62 -14.16 -9.84
N ARG A 178 -6.64 -13.61 -11.06
CA ARG A 178 -5.98 -14.23 -12.22
C ARG A 178 -4.46 -14.28 -12.06
N ALA A 179 -3.86 -13.23 -11.52
CA ALA A 179 -2.43 -13.18 -11.27
C ALA A 179 -2.01 -14.19 -10.18
N PHE A 180 -2.80 -14.37 -9.11
CA PHE A 180 -2.56 -15.40 -8.09
C PHE A 180 -2.59 -16.82 -8.67
N GLU A 181 -3.56 -17.10 -9.54
CA GLU A 181 -3.63 -18.38 -10.24
C GLU A 181 -2.43 -18.58 -11.16
N ALA A 182 -2.07 -17.57 -11.97
CA ALA A 182 -0.93 -17.64 -12.87
C ALA A 182 0.41 -17.80 -12.14
N ALA A 183 0.60 -17.11 -11.01
CA ALA A 183 1.84 -17.16 -10.23
C ALA A 183 2.04 -18.47 -9.46
N THR A 184 0.99 -19.27 -9.31
CA THR A 184 0.99 -20.55 -8.58
C THR A 184 0.85 -21.78 -9.48
N LYS A 185 0.75 -21.58 -10.80
CA LYS A 185 1.02 -22.62 -11.81
C LYS A 185 2.52 -22.90 -11.88
#